data_AF-A0A934VE35-F1
#
_entry.id   AF-A0A934VE35-F1
#
_cell.length_a   1.000
_cell.length_b   1.000
_cell.length_c   1.000
_cell.angle_alpha   90.00
_cell.angle_beta   90.00
_cell.angle_gamma   90.00
#
_symmetry.space_group_name_H-M   'P 1'
#
loop_
_entity.id
_entity.type
_entity.pdbx_description
1 polymer ?
#
loop_
_entity_poly.entity_id
_entity_poly.type
_entity_poly.pdbx_seq_one_letter_code
_entity_poly.pdbx_strand_id
1 'polypeptide(L)'
;MSECDHEDTSSSHELAEERTAKAEKRTDMASERTLFASERTFAGWARTSFASIALGLGLQALFKAVEPTWLAKSIATLFVVLGVVIIWGAERRAASLLAGEEESLVLPSKFFRFLAAVVSVGGLALIAVLWWWA
;
A
#
# COMPACT_ATOMS: atom_id res chain seq x y z
N MET A 1 29.12 -50.86 31.55
CA MET A 1 29.48 -49.43 31.66
C MET A 1 29.57 -48.83 30.26
N SER A 2 28.48 -48.89 29.48
CA SER A 2 28.40 -48.32 28.12
C SER A 2 26.94 -48.08 27.67
N GLU A 3 26.00 -48.00 28.62
CA GLU A 3 24.56 -47.77 28.33
C GLU A 3 24.10 -46.36 28.77
N CYS A 4 24.88 -45.68 29.63
CA CYS A 4 24.50 -44.38 30.22
C CYS A 4 24.90 -43.16 29.36
N ASP A 5 25.92 -43.29 28.49
CA ASP A 5 26.38 -42.16 27.64
C ASP A 5 25.53 -41.99 26.36
N HIS A 6 24.78 -43.01 25.95
CA HIS A 6 23.96 -42.95 24.73
C HIS A 6 22.59 -42.28 24.95
N GLU A 7 22.01 -42.36 26.17
CA GLU A 7 20.74 -41.69 26.48
C GLU A 7 20.88 -40.17 26.65
N ASP A 8 21.95 -39.69 27.29
CA ASP A 8 22.16 -38.25 27.55
C ASP A 8 22.42 -37.44 26.26
N THR A 9 23.09 -38.04 25.28
CA THR A 9 23.34 -37.43 23.97
C THR A 9 22.08 -37.37 23.10
N SER A 10 21.24 -38.40 23.15
CA SER A 10 19.94 -38.44 22.47
C SER A 10 18.96 -37.40 23.03
N SER A 11 18.86 -37.30 24.36
CA SER A 11 18.01 -36.32 25.05
C SER A 11 18.40 -34.87 24.73
N SER A 12 19.70 -34.58 24.71
CA SER A 12 20.20 -33.24 24.39
C SER A 12 19.92 -32.83 22.95
N HIS A 13 19.99 -33.75 22.00
CA HIS A 13 19.68 -33.51 20.59
C HIS A 13 18.19 -33.26 20.37
N GLU A 14 17.32 -34.06 20.99
CA GLU A 14 15.86 -33.89 20.91
C GLU A 14 15.41 -32.53 21.49
N LEU A 15 16.00 -32.11 22.62
CA LEU A 15 15.74 -30.79 23.20
C LEU A 15 16.27 -29.63 22.34
N ALA A 16 17.37 -29.86 21.60
CA ALA A 16 17.90 -28.87 20.66
C ALA A 16 16.96 -28.70 19.47
N GLU A 17 16.46 -29.79 18.88
CA GLU A 17 15.46 -29.77 17.80
C GLU A 17 14.13 -29.14 18.24
N GLU A 18 13.68 -29.43 19.46
CA GLU A 18 12.45 -28.82 19.99
C GLU A 18 12.61 -27.29 20.15
N ARG A 19 13.80 -26.82 20.54
CA ARG A 19 14.11 -25.38 20.66
C ARG A 19 14.19 -24.71 19.30
N THR A 20 14.82 -25.33 18.31
CA THR A 20 14.88 -24.77 16.94
C THR A 20 13.49 -24.70 16.32
N ALA A 21 12.69 -25.76 16.43
CA ALA A 21 11.30 -25.76 15.95
C ALA A 21 10.44 -24.69 16.65
N LYS A 22 10.61 -24.50 17.97
CA LYS A 22 9.94 -23.42 18.70
C LYS A 22 10.43 -22.03 18.27
N ALA A 23 11.71 -21.88 17.92
CA ALA A 23 12.26 -20.63 17.42
C ALA A 23 11.73 -20.30 16.03
N GLU A 24 11.72 -21.26 15.11
CA GLU A 24 11.14 -21.15 13.77
C GLU A 24 9.67 -20.75 13.83
N LYS A 25 8.87 -21.44 14.66
CA LYS A 25 7.45 -21.11 14.86
C LYS A 25 7.25 -19.66 15.32
N ARG A 26 8.15 -19.12 16.16
CA ARG A 26 8.07 -17.71 16.59
C ARG A 26 8.39 -16.76 15.44
N THR A 27 9.35 -17.10 14.60
CA THR A 27 9.71 -16.34 13.40
C THR A 27 8.55 -16.33 12.40
N ASP A 28 7.91 -17.48 12.15
CA ASP A 28 6.76 -17.58 11.26
C ASP A 28 5.58 -16.74 11.75
N MET A 29 5.25 -16.87 13.04
CA MET A 29 4.20 -16.03 13.65
C MET A 29 4.55 -14.53 13.65
N ALA A 30 5.83 -14.17 13.59
CA ALA A 30 6.24 -12.77 13.44
C ALA A 30 6.03 -12.29 11.99
N SER A 31 6.40 -13.13 11.01
CA SER A 31 6.19 -12.88 9.57
C SER A 31 4.71 -12.74 9.20
N GLU A 32 3.84 -13.60 9.72
CA GLU A 32 2.39 -13.49 9.46
C GLU A 32 1.81 -12.15 9.95
N ARG A 33 2.29 -11.61 11.07
CA ARG A 33 1.83 -10.31 11.60
C ARG A 33 2.29 -9.15 10.72
N THR A 34 3.51 -9.19 10.19
CA THR A 34 4.00 -8.14 9.28
C THR A 34 3.24 -8.18 7.96
N LEU A 35 2.90 -9.37 7.48
CA LEU A 35 2.04 -9.56 6.30
C LEU A 35 0.64 -8.97 6.50
N PHE A 36 -0.06 -9.33 7.58
CA PHE A 36 -1.39 -8.77 7.87
C PHE A 36 -1.39 -7.25 8.05
N ALA A 37 -0.31 -6.69 8.61
CA ALA A 37 -0.14 -5.24 8.69
C ALA A 37 0.00 -4.61 7.29
N SER A 38 0.76 -5.24 6.39
CA SER A 38 0.92 -4.81 5.00
C SER A 38 -0.41 -4.83 4.24
N GLU A 39 -1.18 -5.92 4.33
CA GLU A 39 -2.50 -6.05 3.71
C GLU A 39 -3.45 -4.94 4.17
N ARG A 40 -3.44 -4.59 5.46
CA ARG A 40 -4.24 -3.48 5.99
C ARG A 40 -3.82 -2.14 5.38
N THR A 41 -2.51 -1.91 5.20
CA THR A 41 -2.05 -0.71 4.51
C THR A 41 -2.53 -0.71 3.07
N PHE A 42 -2.37 -1.81 2.33
CA PHE A 42 -2.86 -1.94 0.96
C PHE A 42 -4.37 -1.66 0.86
N ALA A 43 -5.19 -2.24 1.74
CA ALA A 43 -6.62 -1.96 1.80
C ALA A 43 -6.93 -0.49 2.10
N GLY A 44 -6.10 0.16 2.93
CA GLY A 44 -6.17 1.60 3.18
C GLY A 44 -5.92 2.45 1.94
N TRP A 45 -4.90 2.10 1.17
CA TRP A 45 -4.56 2.75 -0.10
C TRP A 45 -5.59 2.46 -1.21
N ALA A 46 -6.17 1.25 -1.22
CA ALA A 46 -7.25 0.92 -2.13
C ALA A 46 -8.48 1.80 -1.88
N ARG A 47 -8.82 2.06 -0.62
CA ARG A 47 -9.93 2.95 -0.26
C ARG A 47 -9.75 4.37 -0.80
N THR A 48 -8.57 4.95 -0.62
CA THR A 48 -8.30 6.31 -1.14
C THR A 48 -8.28 6.35 -2.66
N SER A 49 -7.82 5.27 -3.31
CA SER A 49 -7.86 5.12 -4.77
C SER A 49 -9.29 5.14 -5.30
N PHE A 50 -10.17 4.30 -4.73
CA PHE A 50 -11.58 4.26 -5.13
C PHE A 50 -12.31 5.56 -4.83
N ALA A 51 -12.03 6.21 -3.70
CA ALA A 51 -12.59 7.52 -3.38
C ALA A 51 -12.18 8.59 -4.41
N SER A 52 -10.91 8.58 -4.84
CA SER A 52 -10.42 9.49 -5.89
C SER A 52 -11.11 9.25 -7.24
N ILE A 53 -11.27 7.99 -7.64
CA ILE A 53 -11.98 7.62 -8.88
C ILE A 53 -13.45 8.06 -8.81
N ALA A 54 -14.13 7.75 -7.71
CA ALA A 54 -15.52 8.14 -7.49
C ALA A 54 -15.67 9.67 -7.51
N LEU A 55 -14.73 10.41 -6.92
CA LEU A 55 -14.71 11.87 -6.98
C LEU A 55 -14.54 12.38 -8.41
N GLY A 56 -13.62 11.81 -9.19
CA GLY A 56 -13.44 12.18 -10.60
C GLY A 56 -14.71 11.98 -11.42
N LEU A 57 -15.37 10.82 -11.26
CA LEU A 57 -16.66 10.53 -11.91
C LEU A 57 -17.78 11.46 -11.42
N GLY A 58 -17.82 11.74 -10.12
CA GLY A 58 -18.78 12.68 -9.51
C GLY A 58 -18.63 14.09 -10.07
N LEU A 59 -17.40 14.60 -10.19
CA LEU A 59 -17.12 15.90 -10.79
C LEU A 59 -17.54 15.95 -12.26
N GLN A 60 -17.28 14.89 -13.04
CA GLN A 60 -17.73 14.81 -14.43
C GLN A 60 -19.27 14.88 -14.54
N ALA A 61 -19.99 14.20 -13.64
CA ALA A 61 -21.44 14.22 -13.60
C ALA A 61 -21.99 15.59 -13.18
N LEU A 62 -21.38 16.22 -12.16
CA LEU A 62 -21.81 17.51 -11.61
C LEU A 62 -21.63 18.64 -12.63
N PHE A 63 -20.51 18.66 -13.33
CA PHE A 63 -20.15 19.73 -14.28
C PHE A 63 -20.57 19.45 -15.72
N LYS A 64 -21.39 18.42 -15.97
CA LYS A 64 -21.89 18.08 -17.32
C LYS A 64 -22.67 19.23 -17.99
N ALA A 65 -23.27 20.13 -17.18
CA ALA A 65 -24.04 21.28 -17.64
C ALA A 65 -23.24 22.59 -17.73
N VAL A 66 -21.96 22.59 -17.35
CA VAL A 66 -21.13 23.81 -17.34
C VAL A 66 -20.31 23.91 -18.63
N GLU A 67 -20.55 24.97 -19.41
CA GLU A 67 -19.65 25.40 -20.48
C GLU A 67 -18.42 26.06 -19.83
N PRO A 68 -17.17 25.62 -20.06
CA PRO A 68 -16.66 24.70 -21.07
C PRO A 68 -16.46 23.23 -20.61
N THR A 69 -16.99 22.30 -21.41
CA THR A 69 -17.02 20.85 -21.10
C THR A 69 -15.66 20.15 -21.09
N TRP A 70 -14.62 20.73 -21.72
CA TRP A 70 -13.27 20.16 -21.73
C TRP A 70 -12.58 20.25 -20.36
N LEU A 71 -12.93 21.26 -19.57
CA LEU A 71 -12.29 21.53 -18.28
C LEU A 71 -12.76 20.52 -17.22
N ALA A 72 -14.07 20.27 -17.15
CA ALA A 72 -14.66 19.24 -16.31
C ALA A 72 -14.10 17.84 -16.62
N LYS A 73 -13.94 17.50 -17.91
CA LYS A 73 -13.33 16.23 -18.34
C LYS A 73 -11.87 16.12 -17.91
N SER A 74 -11.12 17.21 -17.98
CA SER A 74 -9.69 17.25 -17.62
C SER A 74 -9.50 16.99 -16.12
N ILE A 75 -10.28 17.66 -15.28
CA ILE A 75 -10.20 17.49 -13.81
C ILE A 75 -10.68 16.09 -13.40
N ALA A 76 -11.78 15.60 -13.99
CA ALA A 76 -12.26 14.24 -13.73
C ALA A 76 -11.20 13.18 -14.09
N THR A 77 -10.57 13.32 -15.26
CA THR A 77 -9.53 12.40 -15.73
C THR A 77 -8.30 12.45 -14.81
N LEU A 78 -7.92 13.64 -14.31
CA LEU A 78 -6.84 13.80 -13.34
C LEU A 78 -7.10 12.98 -12.06
N PHE A 79 -8.30 13.06 -11.48
CA PHE A 79 -8.66 12.33 -10.25
C PHE A 79 -8.77 10.81 -10.47
N VAL A 80 -9.21 10.37 -11.65
CA VAL A 80 -9.23 8.95 -12.02
C VAL A 80 -7.79 8.42 -12.16
N VAL A 81 -6.93 9.12 -12.91
CA VAL A 81 -5.51 8.77 -13.07
C VAL A 81 -4.81 8.75 -11.72
N LEU A 82 -5.10 9.73 -10.85
CA LEU A 82 -4.58 9.77 -9.49
C LEU A 82 -4.94 8.49 -8.71
N GLY A 83 -6.20 8.06 -8.76
CA GLY A 83 -6.63 6.82 -8.10
C GLY A 83 -5.90 5.58 -8.65
N VAL A 84 -5.68 5.50 -9.96
CA VAL A 84 -4.89 4.42 -10.59
C VAL A 84 -3.43 4.43 -10.11
N VAL A 85 -2.83 5.61 -9.99
CA VAL A 85 -1.45 5.75 -9.49
C VAL A 85 -1.32 5.34 -8.02
N ILE A 86 -2.31 5.68 -7.17
CA ILE A 86 -2.35 5.33 -5.75
C ILE A 86 -2.41 3.80 -5.59
N ILE A 87 -3.28 3.10 -6.30
CA ILE A 87 -3.41 1.64 -6.18
C ILE A 87 -2.18 0.92 -6.76
N TRP A 88 -1.62 1.40 -7.86
CA TRP A 88 -0.44 0.81 -8.47
C TRP A 88 0.81 0.95 -7.59
N GLY A 89 0.97 2.10 -6.93
CA GLY A 89 2.01 2.28 -5.91
C GLY A 89 1.83 1.34 -4.71
N ALA A 90 0.58 1.07 -4.31
CA ALA A 90 0.25 0.16 -3.22
C ALA A 90 0.49 -1.32 -3.58
N GLU A 91 0.18 -1.73 -4.81
CA GLU A 91 0.45 -3.07 -5.31
C GLU A 91 1.96 -3.34 -5.38
N ARG A 92 2.73 -2.40 -5.93
CA ARG A 92 4.19 -2.51 -5.96
C ARG A 92 4.76 -2.67 -4.56
N ARG A 93 4.24 -1.94 -3.56
CA ARG A 93 4.60 -2.09 -2.14
C ARG A 93 4.28 -3.49 -1.60
N ALA A 94 3.13 -4.07 -1.94
CA ALA A 94 2.76 -5.41 -1.50
C ALA A 94 3.60 -6.50 -2.19
N ALA A 95 3.89 -6.34 -3.48
CA ALA A 95 4.71 -7.26 -4.26
C ALA A 95 6.17 -7.30 -3.79
N SER A 96 6.78 -6.15 -3.46
CA SER A 96 8.16 -6.09 -2.94
C SER A 96 8.32 -6.81 -1.60
N LEU A 97 7.32 -6.76 -0.72
CA LEU A 97 7.34 -7.45 0.57
C LEU A 97 7.24 -8.98 0.43
N LEU A 98 6.50 -9.45 -0.59
CA LEU A 98 6.39 -10.88 -0.90
C LEU A 98 7.65 -11.42 -1.61
N ALA A 99 8.42 -10.56 -2.28
CA ALA A 99 9.64 -10.94 -3.00
C ALA A 99 10.86 -11.18 -2.08
N GLY A 100 10.76 -10.93 -0.78
CA GLY A 100 11.84 -11.19 0.18
C GLY A 100 13.02 -10.22 0.10
N GLU A 101 12.87 -9.08 -0.60
CA GLU A 101 13.88 -8.02 -0.62
C GLU A 101 13.88 -7.29 0.74
N GLU A 102 14.69 -7.78 1.69
CA GLU A 102 14.89 -7.18 3.02
C GLU A 102 15.52 -5.77 3.01
N GLU A 103 15.93 -5.24 1.85
CA GLU A 103 16.45 -3.88 1.78
C GLU A 103 15.33 -2.84 1.70
N SER A 104 14.95 -2.32 2.88
CA SER A 104 14.64 -0.91 3.14
C SER A 104 14.14 -0.09 1.93
N LEU A 105 12.93 -0.33 1.44
CA LEU A 105 12.35 0.50 0.38
C LEU A 105 11.50 1.61 1.00
N VAL A 106 12.21 2.59 1.57
CA VAL A 106 11.73 3.97 1.74
C VAL A 106 11.18 4.37 0.37
N LEU A 107 9.85 4.49 0.23
CA LEU A 107 9.28 4.95 -1.05
C LEU A 107 10.08 6.16 -1.51
N PRO A 108 10.49 6.24 -2.79
CA PRO A 108 11.23 7.39 -3.26
C PRO A 108 10.38 8.61 -2.90
N SER A 109 10.90 9.52 -2.06
CA SER A 109 10.11 10.65 -1.53
C SER A 109 9.44 11.47 -2.63
N LYS A 110 9.98 11.35 -3.85
CA LYS A 110 9.46 11.85 -5.12
C LYS A 110 8.04 11.36 -5.44
N PHE A 111 7.65 10.12 -5.14
CA PHE A 111 6.29 9.62 -5.39
C PHE A 111 5.25 10.32 -4.52
N PHE A 112 5.51 10.40 -3.21
CA PHE A 112 4.65 11.14 -2.28
C PHE A 112 4.57 12.64 -2.63
N ARG A 113 5.71 13.25 -3.01
CA ARG A 113 5.76 14.63 -3.49
C ARG A 113 4.96 14.82 -4.78
N PHE A 114 5.04 13.88 -5.72
CA PHE A 114 4.28 13.92 -6.97
C PHE A 114 2.77 13.81 -6.70
N LEU A 115 2.37 12.88 -5.84
CA LEU A 115 0.98 12.69 -5.46
C LEU A 115 0.39 13.94 -4.79
N ALA A 116 1.14 14.54 -3.86
CA ALA A 116 0.77 15.79 -3.21
C ALA A 116 0.66 16.94 -4.22
N ALA A 117 1.63 17.07 -5.13
CA ALA A 117 1.60 18.10 -6.17
C ALA A 117 0.38 17.98 -7.08
N VAL A 118 0.03 16.76 -7.52
CA VAL A 118 -1.14 16.53 -8.37
C VAL A 118 -2.44 16.89 -7.65
N VAL A 119 -2.60 16.48 -6.39
CA VAL A 119 -3.79 16.82 -5.58
C VAL A 119 -3.89 18.34 -5.37
N SER A 120 -2.78 19.01 -5.03
CA SER A 120 -2.76 20.46 -4.86
C SER A 120 -3.10 21.19 -6.15
N VAL A 121 -2.55 20.78 -7.29
CA VAL A 121 -2.87 21.37 -8.61
C VAL A 121 -4.34 21.14 -8.97
N GLY A 122 -4.87 19.93 -8.75
CA GLY A 122 -6.28 19.62 -8.98
C GLY A 122 -7.23 20.46 -8.10
N GLY A 123 -6.90 20.64 -6.82
CA GLY A 123 -7.65 21.48 -5.90
C GLY A 123 -7.62 22.97 -6.29
N LEU A 124 -6.45 23.50 -6.64
CA LEU A 124 -6.31 24.89 -7.12
C LEU A 124 -7.09 25.12 -8.43
N ALA A 125 -7.08 24.14 -9.34
CA ALA A 125 -7.88 24.21 -10.57
C ALA A 125 -9.39 24.27 -10.26
N LEU A 126 -9.88 23.46 -9.31
CA LEU A 126 -11.27 23.51 -8.88
C LEU A 126 -11.66 24.86 -8.26
N ILE A 127 -10.79 25.44 -7.41
CA ILE A 127 -11.01 26.77 -6.80
C ILE A 127 -11.07 27.85 -7.88
N ALA A 128 -10.14 27.83 -8.84
CA ALA A 128 -10.12 28.79 -9.94
C ALA A 128 -11.39 28.71 -10.78
N VAL A 129 -11.92 27.50 -11.05
CA VAL A 129 -13.18 27.32 -11.78
C VAL A 129 -14.36 27.89 -11.00
N LEU A 130 -14.46 27.60 -9.71
CA LEU A 130 -15.56 28.10 -8.88
C LEU A 130 -15.57 29.63 -8.81
N TRP A 131 -14.40 30.27 -8.73
CA TRP A 131 -14.27 31.72 -8.70
C TRP A 131 -14.43 32.39 -10.07
N TRP A 132 -14.07 31.71 -11.15
CA TRP A 132 -14.29 32.24 -12.50
C TRP A 132 -15.78 32.26 -12.89
N TRP A 133 -16.57 31.41 -12.25
CA TRP A 133 -17.99 31.23 -12.54
C TRP A 133 -18.93 31.81 -11.46
N ALA A 134 -18.38 32.36 -10.37
CA ALA A 134 -19.11 33.08 -9.33
C ALA A 134 -18.97 34.60 -9.53
#